data_AF-A0A3G9JJN2-F1
#
_entry.id   AF-A0A3G9JJN2-F1
#
_cell.length_a   1.000
_cell.length_b   1.000
_cell.length_c   1.000
_cell.angle_alpha   90.00
_cell.angle_beta   90.00
_cell.angle_gamma   90.00
#
_symmetry.space_group_name_H-M   'P 1'
#
loop_
_entity.id
_entity.type
_entity.pdbx_description
1 polymer ?
#
loop_
_entity_poly.entity_id
_entity_poly.type
_entity_poly.pdbx_seq_one_letter_code
_entity_poly.pdbx_strand_id
1 'polypeptide(L)' 'MCLARTHDTAFDRGLISFDEDLRLIIGHEIEKKAQDQGSETLALNFINYRGKTLNVPDRFLPDLDFLNYHRYHIFQG' A
#
# COMPACT_ATOMS: atom_id res chain seq x y z
N MET A 1 -5.08 -0.01 12.39
CA MET A 1 -4.55 1.08 11.55
C MET A 1 -5.74 1.90 11.06
N CYS A 2 -5.70 3.23 11.07
CA CYS A 2 -6.77 4.05 10.48
C CYS A 2 -6.31 4.56 9.12
N LEU A 3 -6.15 3.64 8.17
CA LEU A 3 -6.04 3.99 6.76
C LEU A 3 -7.44 4.31 6.22
N ALA A 4 -7.54 5.06 5.12
CA ALA A 4 -8.83 5.15 4.44
C ALA A 4 -9.26 3.73 4.06
N ARG A 5 -10.56 3.41 4.18
CA ARG A 5 -11.11 2.04 4.04
C ARG A 5 -10.59 1.29 2.79
N THR A 6 -10.34 2.04 1.72
CA THR A 6 -9.76 1.55 0.47
C THR A 6 -8.33 1.04 0.62
N HIS A 7 -7.46 1.80 1.29
CA HIS A 7 -6.07 1.42 1.55
C HIS A 7 -5.98 0.29 2.57
N ASP A 8 -6.82 0.32 3.60
CA ASP A 8 -6.88 -0.74 4.61
C ASP A 8 -7.21 -2.09 3.97
N THR A 9 -8.25 -2.12 3.11
CA THR A 9 -8.63 -3.33 2.36
C THR A 9 -7.54 -3.80 1.39
N ALA A 10 -6.86 -2.86 0.72
CA ALA A 10 -5.77 -3.20 -0.20
C ALA A 10 -4.55 -3.77 0.54
N PHE A 11 -4.25 -3.24 1.73
CA PHE A 11 -3.20 -3.76 2.59
C PHE A 11 -3.55 -5.15 3.10
N ASP A 12 -4.75 -5.35 3.66
CA ASP A 12 -5.19 -6.65 4.20
C ASP A 12 -5.15 -7.76 3.13
N ARG A 13 -5.43 -7.41 1.87
CA ARG A 13 -5.36 -8.32 0.72
C ARG A 13 -3.94 -8.55 0.16
N GLY A 14 -2.92 -7.91 0.72
CA GLY A 14 -1.55 -8.02 0.20
C GLY A 14 -1.31 -7.33 -1.14
N LEU A 15 -2.22 -6.43 -1.55
CA LEU A 15 -2.14 -5.69 -2.82
C LEU A 15 -1.23 -4.46 -2.73
N ILE A 16 -1.09 -3.91 -1.53
CA ILE A 16 -0.13 -2.87 -1.19
C ILE A 16 0.61 -3.25 0.09
N SER A 17 1.79 -2.68 0.27
CA SER A 17 2.52 -2.74 1.53
C SER A 17 3.34 -1.47 1.71
N PHE A 18 4.11 -1.37 2.80
CA PHE A 18 4.98 -0.23 3.06
C PHE A 18 6.40 -0.69 3.34
N ASP A 19 7.38 0.09 2.90
CA ASP A 19 8.77 -0.17 3.23
C ASP A 19 9.14 0.29 4.66
N GLU A 20 10.41 0.11 5.04
CA GLU A 20 10.94 0.58 6.32
C GLU A 20 10.94 2.11 6.47
N ASP A 21 10.94 2.85 5.35
CA ASP A 21 10.81 4.31 5.29
C ASP A 21 9.35 4.73 5.12
N LEU A 22 8.39 3.82 5.36
CA LEU A 22 6.95 4.01 5.21
C LEU A 22 6.53 4.47 3.81
N ARG A 23 7.32 4.13 2.79
CA ARG A 23 6.99 4.39 1.39
C ARG A 23 6.02 3.34 0.88
N LEU A 24 5.00 3.79 0.16
CA LEU A 24 4.00 2.91 -0.42
C LEU A 24 4.62 2.01 -1.49
N ILE A 25 4.53 0.70 -1.27
CA ILE A 25 4.84 -0.37 -2.21
C ILE A 25 3.52 -0.87 -2.81
N ILE A 26 3.49 -1.01 -4.13
CA ILE A 26 2.31 -1.50 -4.86
C ILE A 26 2.67 -2.87 -5.43
N GLY A 27 1.78 -3.85 -5.24
CA GLY A 27 1.93 -5.18 -5.82
C GLY A 27 1.50 -5.23 -7.28
N HIS A 28 1.97 -6.25 -7.99
CA HIS A 28 1.75 -6.38 -9.43
C HIS A 28 0.27 -6.37 -9.84
N GLU A 29 -0.63 -6.87 -8.99
CA GLU A 29 -2.07 -6.90 -9.30
C GLU A 29 -2.68 -5.50 -9.44
N ILE A 30 -2.30 -4.54 -8.59
CA ILE A 30 -2.81 -3.16 -8.67
C ILE A 30 -2.22 -2.45 -9.89
N GLU A 31 -0.93 -2.63 -10.17
CA GLU A 31 -0.29 -2.08 -11.38
C GLU A 31 -0.99 -2.61 -12.63
N LYS A 32 -1.19 -3.93 -12.70
CA LYS A 32 -1.88 -4.57 -13.81
C LYS A 32 -3.32 -4.06 -13.94
N LYS A 33 -4.10 -3.99 -12.85
CA LYS A 33 -5.47 -3.48 -12.88
C LYS A 33 -5.54 -2.01 -13.32
N ALA A 34 -4.60 -1.18 -12.86
CA ALA A 34 -4.54 0.22 -13.29
C ALA A 34 -4.26 0.33 -14.80
N GLN A 35 -3.40 -0.53 -15.34
CA GLN A 35 -3.07 -0.58 -16.77
C GLN A 35 -4.18 -1.20 -17.63
N ASP A 36 -4.68 -2.39 -17.28
CA ASP A 36 -5.70 -3.14 -18.05
C ASP A 36 -7.06 -2.44 -18.03
N GLN A 37 -7.50 -1.95 -16.87
CA GLN A 37 -8.84 -1.39 -16.71
C GLN A 37 -8.90 0.13 -16.91
N GLY A 38 -7.75 0.77 -17.15
CA GLY A 38 -7.67 2.23 -17.26
C GLY A 38 -8.26 2.94 -16.04
N SER A 39 -8.13 2.34 -14.85
CA SER A 39 -8.84 2.80 -13.66
C SER A 39 -8.11 4.02 -13.09
N GLU A 40 -8.56 5.21 -13.50
CA GLU A 40 -8.03 6.50 -13.03
C GLU A 40 -8.03 6.59 -11.49
N THR A 41 -9.04 6.00 -10.84
CA THR A 41 -9.12 5.91 -9.38
C THR A 41 -7.95 5.15 -8.75
N LEU A 42 -7.48 4.05 -9.36
CA LEU A 42 -6.30 3.32 -8.88
C LEU A 42 -5.03 4.13 -9.12
N ALA A 43 -4.96 4.80 -10.27
CA ALA A 43 -3.84 5.66 -10.61
C ALA A 43 -3.70 6.83 -9.62
N LEU A 44 -4.80 7.53 -9.36
CA LEU A 44 -4.87 8.67 -8.47
C LEU A 44 -4.61 8.28 -7.01
N ASN A 45 -5.16 7.16 -6.53
CA ASN A 45 -5.07 6.78 -5.11
C ASN A 45 -3.83 5.95 -4.76
N PHE A 46 -3.30 5.16 -5.70
CA PHE A 46 -2.15 4.28 -5.43
C PHE A 46 -0.95 4.66 -6.30
N ILE A 47 -1.07 4.57 -7.63
CA ILE A 47 0.09 4.71 -8.54
C ILE A 47 0.82 6.05 -8.34
N ASN A 48 0.08 7.15 -8.21
CA ASN A 48 0.64 8.50 -7.97
C ASN A 48 1.32 8.67 -6.60
N TYR A 49 1.10 7.72 -5.69
CA TYR A 49 1.70 7.66 -4.37
C TYR A 49 2.74 6.56 -4.24
N ARG A 50 3.01 5.77 -5.29
CA ARG A 50 4.07 4.77 -5.29
C ARG A 50 5.40 5.41 -4.93
N GLY A 51 6.08 4.86 -3.93
CA GLY A 51 7.36 5.38 -3.44
C GLY A 51 7.27 6.69 -2.64
N LYS A 52 6.07 7.24 -2.44
CA LYS A 52 5.88 8.36 -1.50
C LYS A 52 5.76 7.81 -0.09
N THR A 53 6.47 8.46 0.82
CA THR A 53 6.34 8.23 2.25
C THR A 53 4.94 8.59 2.71
N LEU A 54 4.31 7.70 3.46
CA LEU A 54 3.02 7.93 4.06
C LEU A 54 3.17 9.04 5.11
N ASN A 55 2.55 10.20 4.85
CA ASN A 55 2.57 11.30 5.80
C ASN A 55 1.54 11.04 6.91
N VAL A 56 1.87 10.13 7.82
CA VAL A 56 1.06 9.84 9.01
C VAL A 56 1.53 10.70 10.18
N PRO A 57 0.60 11.25 10.98
CA PRO A 57 0.97 11.87 12.24
C PRO A 57 1.59 10.81 13.16
N ASP A 58 2.64 11.20 13.89
CA ASP A 58 3.53 10.37 14.72
C ASP A 58 2.82 9.30 15.60
N ARG A 59 1.56 9.57 15.99
CA ARG A 59 0.71 8.65 16.76
C ARG A 59 0.15 7.44 15.99
N PHE A 60 0.27 7.39 14.67
CA PHE A 60 -0.33 6.35 13.82
C PHE A 60 0.71 5.62 12.97
N LEU A 61 1.98 5.66 13.38
CA LEU A 61 3.04 4.91 12.73
C LEU A 61 2.74 3.40 12.84
N PRO A 62 2.73 2.67 11.71
CA PRO A 62 2.72 1.21 11.72
C PRO A 62 3.88 0.66 12.52
N ASP A 63 3.68 -0.48 13.17
CA ASP A 63 4.78 -1.23 13.76
C ASP A 63 5.64 -1.84 12.63
N LEU A 64 6.95 -1.55 12.62
CA LEU A 64 7.87 -1.99 11.56
C LEU A 64 7.95 -3.52 11.49
N ASP A 65 7.86 -4.20 12.63
CA ASP A 65 7.82 -5.67 12.70
C ASP A 65 6.56 -6.22 12.02
N PHE A 66 5.42 -5.55 12.22
CA PHE A 66 4.18 -5.92 11.56
C PHE A 66 4.25 -5.71 10.05
N LEU A 67 4.84 -4.60 9.60
CA LEU A 67 5.07 -4.35 8.16
C LEU A 67 6.02 -5.36 7.54
N ASN A 68 7.07 -5.76 8.26
CA ASN A 68 7.98 -6.82 7.82
C ASN A 68 7.23 -8.15 7.68
N TYR A 69 6.51 -8.57 8.73
CA TYR A 69 5.72 -9.79 8.68
C TYR A 69 4.72 -9.78 7.51
N HIS A 70 3.99 -8.68 7.35
CA HIS A 70 3.05 -8.51 6.23
C HIS A 70 3.74 -8.64 4.88
N ARG A 71 4.90 -7.99 4.68
CA ARG A 71 5.66 -8.08 3.43
C ARG A 71 6.12 -9.51 3.09
N TYR A 72 6.51 -10.29 4.09
CA TYR A 72 7.01 -11.65 3.87
C TYR A 72 5.89 -12.70 3.80
N HIS A 73 4.76 -12.48 4.46
CA HIS A 73 3.72 -13.50 4.62
C HIS A 73 2.42 -13.21 3.86
N ILE A 74 2.11 -11.94 3.58
CA ILE A 74 0.81 -11.51 3.02
C ILE A 74 0.97 -10.79 1.69
N PHE A 75 1.96 -9.88 1.57
CA PHE A 75 2.18 -9.12 0.36
C PHE A 75 2.55 -10.03 -0.82
N GLN A 76 1.76 -9.95 -1.89
CA GLN A 76 1.97 -10.70 -3.13
C GLN A 76 2.51 -9.73 -4.18
N GLY A 77 3.82 -9.50 -4.11
CA GLY A 77 4.58 -8.63 -5.00
C GLY A 77 4.51 -9.08 -6.46
#